data_AF-A0A9P1F1H4-F1
#
_entry.id   AF-A0A9P1F1H4-F1
#
_cell.length_a   1.000
_cell.length_b   1.000
_cell.length_c   1.000
_cell.angle_alpha   90.00
_cell.angle_beta   90.00
_cell.angle_gamma   90.00
#
_symmetry.space_group_name_H-M   'P 1'
#
loop_
_entity.id
_entity.type
_entity.pdbx_description
1 polymer ?
#
loop_
_entity_poly.entity_id
_entity_poly.type
_entity_poly.pdbx_seq_one_letter_code
_entity_poly.pdbx_strand_id
1 'polypeptide(L)'
;MVVELTSSYWVLTFVGIAVTFAQVLLNVYIFHKYTLKSRIWKKLEYQLILLRVVFDGLNGLGSFTYFTSSIPILIFPDVFPFDIAFLIALFGSNLLEMRSFLAAVISIERVLATTFPIEFYRYRNRISNLPIIGFIIFTGLSGDVVLFGFCGFRLPISSDCSNFSCATPTCYQNYLAATKIVYASLNSLFSTVLCFKLLWLSWQHTESPTDLRKANLLSLTDGLSTLLFDLLPSLLFNSGIINIKGPVMGVLRQMGRAVEAAVMVRLMKKTKRVAHVRLSASNRQNVH
;
A
#
# COMPACT_ATOMS: atom_id res chain seq x y z
N MET A 1 -5.23 -35.15 4.34
CA MET A 1 -3.86 -35.32 3.81
C MET A 1 -2.94 -34.47 4.69
N VAL A 2 -2.07 -35.09 5.50
CA VAL A 2 -1.21 -34.36 6.44
C VAL A 2 -0.14 -33.63 5.64
N VAL A 3 -0.25 -32.31 5.51
CA VAL A 3 0.81 -31.49 4.94
C VAL A 3 2.03 -31.66 5.85
N GLU A 4 3.16 -32.15 5.34
CA GLU A 4 4.42 -32.09 6.08
C GLU A 4 4.82 -30.62 6.24
N LEU A 5 4.39 -30.00 7.34
CA LEU A 5 4.78 -28.65 7.71
C LEU A 5 6.25 -28.67 8.13
N THR A 6 7.13 -28.25 7.24
CA THR A 6 8.54 -27.99 7.56
C THR A 6 8.66 -26.89 8.62
N SER A 7 9.69 -26.96 9.48
CA SER A 7 9.96 -25.95 10.52
C SER A 7 10.04 -24.52 9.98
N SER A 8 10.41 -24.36 8.71
CA SER A 8 10.39 -23.09 7.97
C SER A 8 9.00 -22.43 7.93
N TYR A 9 7.92 -23.20 7.79
CA TYR A 9 6.55 -22.69 7.73
C TYR A 9 6.17 -21.98 9.04
N TRP A 10 6.46 -22.61 10.17
CA TRP A 10 6.15 -22.08 11.49
C TRP A 10 6.95 -20.81 11.81
N VAL A 11 8.25 -20.83 11.50
CA VAL A 11 9.12 -19.65 11.66
C VAL A 11 8.62 -18.48 10.82
N LEU A 12 8.30 -18.71 9.54
CA LEU A 12 7.80 -17.68 8.63
C LEU A 12 6.45 -17.13 9.08
N THR A 13 5.55 -18.00 9.56
CA THR A 13 4.24 -17.58 10.07
C THR A 13 4.38 -16.69 11.30
N PHE A 14 5.25 -17.07 12.25
CA PHE A 14 5.52 -16.27 13.45
C PHE A 14 6.14 -14.91 13.10
N VAL A 15 7.13 -14.89 12.19
CA VAL A 15 7.72 -13.64 11.68
C VAL A 15 6.65 -12.79 10.99
N GLY A 16 5.79 -13.39 10.17
CA GLY A 16 4.66 -12.72 9.52
C GLY A 16 3.72 -12.05 10.53
N ILE A 17 3.34 -12.77 11.60
CA ILE A 17 2.50 -12.24 12.67
C ILE A 17 3.19 -11.06 13.37
N ALA A 18 4.47 -11.18 13.73
CA ALA A 18 5.22 -10.13 14.40
C ALA A 18 5.34 -8.86 13.54
N VAL A 19 5.68 -9.03 12.26
CA VAL A 19 5.83 -7.92 11.29
C VAL A 19 4.48 -7.25 11.02
N THR A 20 3.41 -8.02 10.82
CA THR A 20 2.07 -7.46 10.61
C THR A 20 1.55 -6.72 11.83
N PHE A 21 1.79 -7.25 13.02
CA PHE A 21 1.45 -6.58 14.27
C PHE A 21 2.18 -5.23 14.39
N ALA A 22 3.50 -5.21 14.14
CA ALA A 22 4.28 -3.97 14.13
C ALA A 22 3.75 -2.96 13.09
N GLN A 23 3.41 -3.42 11.88
CA GLN A 23 2.83 -2.59 10.83
C GLN A 23 1.49 -1.98 11.26
N VAL A 24 0.58 -2.77 11.83
CA VAL A 24 -0.72 -2.30 12.32
C VAL A 24 -0.53 -1.24 13.41
N LEU A 25 0.37 -1.48 14.37
CA LEU A 25 0.69 -0.50 15.42
C LEU A 25 1.22 0.82 14.84
N LEU A 26 2.12 0.74 13.85
CA LEU A 26 2.64 1.93 13.17
C LEU A 26 1.53 2.70 12.44
N ASN A 27 0.65 2.02 11.73
CA ASN A 27 -0.46 2.63 11.00
C ASN A 27 -1.48 3.27 11.95
N VAL A 28 -1.84 2.60 13.04
CA VAL A 28 -2.71 3.15 14.10
C VAL A 28 -2.06 4.37 14.74
N TYR A 29 -0.75 4.32 15.03
CA TYR A 29 0.00 5.45 15.55
C TYR A 29 -0.02 6.64 14.60
N ILE A 30 0.22 6.41 13.29
CA ILE A 30 0.19 7.46 12.28
C ILE A 30 -1.20 8.08 12.23
N PHE A 31 -2.24 7.24 12.13
CA PHE A 31 -3.62 7.69 12.04
C PHE A 31 -4.02 8.50 13.28
N HIS A 32 -3.81 7.98 14.48
CA HIS A 32 -4.19 8.68 15.71
C HIS A 32 -3.44 10.01 15.89
N LYS A 33 -2.11 10.01 15.70
CA LYS A 33 -1.27 11.19 15.95
C LYS A 33 -1.42 12.27 14.86
N TYR A 34 -1.48 11.89 13.60
CA TYR A 34 -1.43 12.83 12.48
C TYR A 34 -2.81 13.17 11.93
N THR A 35 -3.73 12.20 11.88
CA THR A 35 -5.09 12.43 11.39
C THR A 35 -5.95 13.10 12.44
N LEU A 36 -6.13 12.45 13.59
CA LEU A 36 -7.06 12.92 14.63
C LEU A 36 -6.50 14.14 15.36
N LYS A 37 -5.26 14.05 15.87
CA LYS A 37 -4.68 15.11 16.70
C LYS A 37 -4.19 16.34 15.91
N SER A 38 -3.63 16.15 14.71
CA SER A 38 -3.10 17.25 13.90
C SER A 38 -4.05 17.74 12.80
N ARG A 39 -5.24 17.13 12.65
CA ARG A 39 -6.28 17.48 11.65
C ARG A 39 -5.73 17.69 10.22
N ILE A 40 -4.71 16.92 9.85
CA ILE A 40 -4.02 17.05 8.55
C ILE A 40 -4.95 16.73 7.37
N TRP A 41 -6.04 15.99 7.60
CA TRP A 41 -7.05 15.64 6.60
C TRP A 41 -7.72 16.83 5.87
N LYS A 42 -7.60 18.05 6.41
CA LYS A 42 -8.17 19.27 5.82
C LYS A 42 -7.34 19.75 4.63
N LYS A 43 -6.08 19.33 4.54
CA LYS A 43 -5.19 19.68 3.44
C LYS A 43 -5.35 18.66 2.31
N LEU A 44 -5.78 19.14 1.15
CA LEU A 44 -6.04 18.32 -0.05
C LEU A 44 -4.82 17.45 -0.45
N GLU A 45 -3.60 17.98 -0.30
CA GLU A 45 -2.34 17.30 -0.62
C GLU A 45 -2.05 16.04 0.21
N TYR A 46 -2.61 15.98 1.43
CA TYR A 46 -2.39 14.90 2.38
C TYR A 46 -3.55 13.89 2.43
N GLN A 47 -4.68 14.18 1.78
CA GLN A 47 -5.85 13.31 1.80
C GLN A 47 -5.58 11.93 1.17
N LEU A 48 -4.90 11.88 0.02
CA LEU A 48 -4.55 10.61 -0.64
C LEU A 48 -3.51 9.81 0.17
N ILE A 49 -2.54 10.51 0.78
CA ILE A 49 -1.55 9.89 1.67
C ILE A 49 -2.25 9.31 2.91
N LEU A 50 -3.25 10.01 3.45
CA LEU A 50 -4.04 9.54 4.57
C LEU A 50 -4.90 8.34 4.20
N LEU A 51 -5.58 8.39 3.05
CA LEU A 51 -6.38 7.29 2.55
C LEU A 51 -5.55 6.02 2.38
N ARG A 52 -4.31 6.18 1.92
CA ARG A 52 -3.33 5.09 1.86
C ARG A 52 -3.06 4.49 3.24
N VAL A 53 -2.81 5.29 4.27
CA VAL A 53 -2.60 4.77 5.64
C VAL A 53 -3.80 3.98 6.14
N VAL A 54 -5.02 4.40 5.79
CA VAL A 54 -6.25 3.67 6.13
C VAL A 54 -6.27 2.31 5.43
N PHE A 55 -6.01 2.25 4.12
CA PHE A 55 -5.91 0.97 3.40
C PHE A 55 -4.79 0.07 3.95
N ASP A 56 -3.65 0.65 4.32
CA ASP A 56 -2.52 -0.08 4.91
C ASP A 56 -2.85 -0.67 6.28
N GLY A 57 -3.65 0.06 7.08
CA GLY A 57 -4.18 -0.40 8.35
C GLY A 57 -5.19 -1.54 8.19
N LEU A 58 -6.17 -1.37 7.29
CA LEU A 58 -7.19 -2.40 7.00
C LEU A 58 -6.56 -3.66 6.41
N ASN A 59 -5.61 -3.52 5.48
CA ASN A 59 -4.90 -4.66 4.91
C ASN A 59 -4.00 -5.35 5.95
N GLY A 60 -3.36 -4.57 6.82
CA GLY A 60 -2.60 -5.11 7.95
C GLY A 60 -3.47 -5.94 8.89
N LEU A 61 -4.68 -5.46 9.21
CA LEU A 61 -5.64 -6.19 10.05
C LEU A 61 -6.10 -7.48 9.36
N GLY A 62 -6.50 -7.43 8.10
CA GLY A 62 -6.91 -8.62 7.34
C GLY A 62 -5.80 -9.67 7.23
N SER A 63 -4.56 -9.21 7.01
CA SER A 63 -3.39 -10.11 6.97
C SER A 63 -3.06 -10.73 8.32
N PHE A 64 -3.21 -9.97 9.41
CA PHE A 64 -3.05 -10.49 10.77
C PHE A 64 -4.09 -11.57 11.07
N THR A 65 -5.37 -11.31 10.72
CA THR A 65 -6.43 -12.31 10.84
C THR A 65 -6.15 -13.54 10.00
N TYR A 66 -5.66 -13.38 8.76
CA TYR A 66 -5.30 -14.50 7.88
C TYR A 66 -4.15 -15.36 8.45
N PHE A 67 -3.06 -14.75 8.92
CA PHE A 67 -1.95 -15.52 9.49
C PHE A 67 -2.33 -16.22 10.79
N THR A 68 -3.15 -15.58 11.62
CA THR A 68 -3.62 -16.18 12.87
C THR A 68 -4.67 -17.27 12.64
N SER A 69 -5.54 -17.14 11.63
CA SER A 69 -6.52 -18.16 11.25
C SER A 69 -5.92 -19.35 10.52
N SER A 70 -4.77 -19.18 9.87
CA SER A 70 -4.04 -20.27 9.20
C SER A 70 -3.65 -21.40 10.16
N ILE A 71 -3.36 -21.07 11.43
CA ILE A 71 -2.97 -22.05 12.46
C ILE A 71 -4.14 -22.98 12.85
N PRO A 72 -5.31 -22.49 13.30
CA PRO A 72 -6.44 -23.33 13.68
C PRO A 72 -7.06 -24.08 12.48
N ILE A 73 -7.00 -23.55 11.25
CA ILE A 73 -7.50 -24.26 10.05
C ILE A 73 -6.67 -25.52 9.77
N LEU A 74 -5.36 -25.46 10.01
CA LEU A 74 -4.47 -26.61 9.83
C LEU A 74 -4.63 -27.67 10.93
N ILE A 75 -5.03 -27.26 12.14
CA ILE A 75 -5.13 -28.15 13.31
C ILE A 75 -6.55 -28.72 13.47
N PHE A 76 -7.58 -27.92 13.16
CA PHE A 76 -9.01 -28.27 13.32
C PHE A 76 -9.82 -27.96 12.04
N PRO A 77 -9.56 -28.67 10.93
CA PRO A 77 -10.24 -28.42 9.66
C PRO A 77 -11.75 -28.66 9.71
N ASP A 78 -12.21 -29.54 10.62
CA ASP A 78 -13.64 -29.86 10.78
C ASP A 78 -14.44 -28.76 11.49
N VAL A 79 -13.76 -27.87 12.24
CA VAL A 79 -14.39 -26.80 13.03
C VAL A 79 -14.34 -25.45 12.30
N PHE A 80 -13.28 -25.20 11.53
CA PHE A 80 -13.06 -23.94 10.81
C PHE A 80 -13.12 -24.14 9.29
N PRO A 81 -14.26 -23.82 8.63
CA PRO A 81 -14.36 -23.97 7.19
C PRO A 81 -13.43 -23.01 6.46
N PHE A 82 -12.72 -23.54 5.46
CA PHE A 82 -11.77 -22.79 4.64
C PHE A 82 -12.42 -21.58 3.91
N ASP A 83 -13.73 -21.65 3.66
CA ASP A 83 -14.52 -20.57 3.05
C ASP A 83 -14.39 -19.24 3.80
N ILE A 84 -14.30 -19.25 5.14
CA ILE A 84 -14.16 -18.01 5.93
C ILE A 84 -12.77 -17.40 5.71
N ALA A 85 -11.71 -18.21 5.73
CA ALA A 85 -10.36 -17.73 5.45
C ALA A 85 -10.22 -17.25 4.01
N PHE A 86 -10.90 -17.89 3.07
CA PHE A 86 -10.98 -17.45 1.69
C PHE A 86 -11.64 -16.07 1.58
N LEU A 87 -12.77 -15.83 2.24
CA LEU A 87 -13.43 -14.52 2.22
C LEU A 87 -12.57 -13.41 2.84
N ILE A 88 -11.86 -13.72 3.94
CA ILE A 88 -10.90 -12.78 4.55
C ILE A 88 -9.75 -12.48 3.58
N ALA A 89 -9.21 -13.51 2.91
CA ALA A 89 -8.16 -13.35 1.91
C ALA A 89 -8.65 -12.56 0.69
N LEU A 90 -9.87 -12.79 0.23
CA LEU A 90 -10.50 -12.07 -0.88
C LEU A 90 -10.66 -10.58 -0.55
N PHE A 91 -11.20 -10.27 0.64
CA PHE A 91 -11.29 -8.89 1.11
C PHE A 91 -9.92 -8.22 1.22
N GLY A 92 -8.91 -8.94 1.74
CA GLY A 92 -7.53 -8.48 1.80
C GLY A 92 -6.90 -8.22 0.42
N SER A 93 -7.26 -9.05 -0.58
CA SER A 93 -6.83 -8.91 -1.98
C SER A 93 -7.39 -7.64 -2.61
N ASN A 94 -8.70 -7.38 -2.46
CA ASN A 94 -9.34 -6.18 -3.01
C ASN A 94 -8.77 -4.90 -2.38
N LEU A 95 -8.54 -4.89 -1.06
CA LEU A 95 -7.88 -3.77 -0.40
C LEU A 95 -6.44 -3.56 -0.88
N LEU A 96 -5.72 -4.64 -1.20
CA LEU A 96 -4.37 -4.55 -1.75
C LEU A 96 -4.38 -3.93 -3.15
N GLU A 97 -5.35 -4.30 -3.98
CA GLU A 97 -5.51 -3.73 -5.31
C GLU A 97 -5.83 -2.22 -5.23
N MET A 98 -6.81 -1.84 -4.41
CA MET A 98 -7.14 -0.41 -4.15
C MET A 98 -5.91 0.38 -3.70
N ARG A 99 -5.14 -0.15 -2.73
CA ARG A 99 -3.91 0.48 -2.24
C ARG A 99 -2.88 0.65 -3.36
N SER A 100 -2.71 -0.35 -4.22
CA SER A 100 -1.66 -0.35 -5.24
C SER A 100 -1.96 0.64 -6.37
N PHE A 101 -3.23 0.73 -6.80
CA PHE A 101 -3.65 1.79 -7.71
C PHE A 101 -3.54 3.17 -7.07
N LEU A 102 -3.87 3.32 -5.78
CA LEU A 102 -3.72 4.59 -5.07
C LEU A 102 -2.24 5.02 -5.01
N ALA A 103 -1.33 4.09 -4.78
CA ALA A 103 0.12 4.33 -4.84
C ALA A 103 0.56 4.82 -6.22
N ALA A 104 0.12 4.15 -7.30
CA ALA A 104 0.40 4.58 -8.67
C ALA A 104 -0.14 6.00 -8.95
N VAL A 105 -1.38 6.32 -8.56
CA VAL A 105 -1.95 7.67 -8.72
C VAL A 105 -1.15 8.71 -7.92
N ILE A 106 -0.75 8.41 -6.69
CA ILE A 106 0.10 9.30 -5.89
C ILE A 106 1.42 9.55 -6.62
N SER A 107 2.07 8.52 -7.18
CA SER A 107 3.34 8.68 -7.90
C SER A 107 3.19 9.60 -9.13
N ILE A 108 2.10 9.47 -9.89
CA ILE A 108 1.77 10.33 -11.03
C ILE A 108 1.60 11.78 -10.57
N GLU A 109 0.81 12.01 -9.52
CA GLU A 109 0.61 13.36 -8.97
C GLU A 109 1.94 14.00 -8.53
N ARG A 110 2.87 13.22 -7.96
CA ARG A 110 4.18 13.74 -7.54
C ARG A 110 5.06 14.09 -8.73
N VAL A 111 5.04 13.31 -9.80
CA VAL A 111 5.74 13.66 -11.04
C VAL A 111 5.17 14.95 -11.59
N LEU A 112 3.85 15.08 -11.74
CA LEU A 112 3.21 16.30 -12.25
C LEU A 112 3.52 17.54 -11.38
N ALA A 113 3.46 17.39 -10.06
CA ALA A 113 3.76 18.48 -9.12
C ALA A 113 5.24 18.93 -9.18
N THR A 114 6.16 18.04 -9.54
CA THR A 114 7.60 18.35 -9.63
C THR A 114 8.04 18.81 -11.01
N THR A 115 7.39 18.35 -12.07
CA THR A 115 7.69 18.78 -13.45
C THR A 115 6.99 20.08 -13.80
N PHE A 116 5.74 20.28 -13.37
CA PHE A 116 4.89 21.43 -13.71
C PHE A 116 4.23 22.07 -12.48
N PRO A 117 5.01 22.64 -11.53
CA PRO A 117 4.49 23.07 -10.23
C PRO A 117 3.42 24.16 -10.31
N ILE A 118 3.54 25.13 -11.20
CA ILE A 118 2.62 26.28 -11.32
C ILE A 118 1.26 25.82 -11.86
N GLU A 119 1.28 25.04 -12.95
CA GLU A 119 0.06 24.50 -13.57
C GLU A 119 -0.63 23.50 -12.65
N PHE A 120 0.15 22.62 -12.02
CA PHE A 120 -0.36 21.65 -11.06
C PHE A 120 -1.07 22.34 -9.88
N TYR A 121 -0.47 23.38 -9.29
CA TYR A 121 -1.09 24.10 -8.17
C TYR A 121 -2.44 24.73 -8.58
N ARG A 122 -2.50 25.35 -9.77
CA ARG A 122 -3.74 25.97 -10.28
C ARG A 122 -4.82 24.92 -10.57
N TYR A 123 -4.46 23.82 -11.20
CA TYR A 123 -5.37 22.72 -11.54
C TYR A 123 -5.88 22.01 -10.28
N ARG A 124 -4.97 21.70 -9.34
CA ARG A 124 -5.28 20.96 -8.11
C ARG A 124 -6.18 21.73 -7.15
N ASN A 125 -6.10 23.06 -7.11
CA ASN A 125 -7.00 23.88 -6.31
C ASN A 125 -8.47 23.85 -6.82
N ARG A 126 -8.69 23.43 -8.08
CA ARG A 126 -10.00 23.35 -8.71
C ARG A 126 -10.66 21.97 -8.62
N ILE A 127 -9.86 20.91 -8.41
CA ILE A 127 -10.33 19.53 -8.50
C ILE A 127 -10.35 18.86 -7.14
N SER A 128 -11.51 18.32 -6.78
CA SER A 128 -11.68 17.49 -5.59
C SER A 128 -11.03 16.13 -5.77
N ASN A 129 -10.66 15.48 -4.65
CA ASN A 129 -10.16 14.11 -4.64
C ASN A 129 -11.27 13.06 -4.83
N LEU A 130 -12.55 13.46 -4.83
CA LEU A 130 -13.69 12.57 -5.01
C LEU A 130 -13.61 11.65 -6.25
N PRO A 131 -13.34 12.13 -7.48
CA PRO A 131 -13.22 11.25 -8.65
C PRO A 131 -12.08 10.23 -8.51
N ILE A 132 -10.97 10.64 -7.90
CA ILE A 132 -9.83 9.74 -7.65
C ILE A 132 -10.26 8.63 -6.67
N ILE A 133 -10.91 9.00 -5.57
CA ILE A 133 -11.40 8.04 -4.58
C ILE A 133 -12.42 7.08 -5.21
N GLY A 134 -13.34 7.59 -6.03
CA GLY A 134 -14.31 6.77 -6.76
C GLY A 134 -13.64 5.76 -7.70
N PHE A 135 -12.62 6.20 -8.44
CA PHE A 135 -11.81 5.30 -9.27
C PHE A 135 -11.13 4.20 -8.44
N ILE A 136 -10.51 4.55 -7.30
CA ILE A 136 -9.87 3.56 -6.43
C ILE A 136 -10.86 2.54 -5.88
N ILE A 137 -12.04 2.96 -5.41
CA ILE A 137 -13.06 2.01 -4.93
C ILE A 137 -13.51 1.09 -6.06
N PHE A 138 -13.70 1.64 -7.27
CA PHE A 138 -14.06 0.84 -8.44
C PHE A 138 -13.01 -0.22 -8.77
N THR A 139 -11.72 0.11 -8.67
CA THR A 139 -10.65 -0.89 -8.90
C THR A 139 -10.74 -2.08 -7.93
N GLY A 140 -11.05 -1.86 -6.64
CA GLY A 140 -11.20 -2.99 -5.73
C GLY A 140 -12.50 -3.77 -5.89
N LEU A 141 -13.60 -3.12 -6.30
CA LEU A 141 -14.85 -3.82 -6.62
C LEU A 141 -14.74 -4.68 -7.90
N SER A 142 -13.91 -4.24 -8.85
CA SER A 142 -13.73 -4.97 -10.11
C SER A 142 -13.19 -6.39 -9.88
N GLY A 143 -12.39 -6.62 -8.84
CA GLY A 143 -11.93 -7.95 -8.45
C GLY A 143 -13.08 -8.93 -8.17
N ASP A 144 -14.08 -8.51 -7.40
CA ASP A 144 -15.25 -9.35 -7.08
C ASP A 144 -16.13 -9.58 -8.31
N VAL A 145 -16.33 -8.55 -9.13
CA VAL A 145 -17.09 -8.65 -10.38
C VAL A 145 -16.44 -9.63 -11.35
N VAL A 146 -15.11 -9.60 -11.46
CA VAL A 146 -14.37 -10.55 -12.29
C VAL A 146 -14.45 -11.96 -11.72
N LEU A 147 -14.27 -12.13 -10.41
CA LEU A 147 -14.29 -13.45 -9.78
C LEU A 147 -15.67 -14.13 -9.91
N PHE A 148 -16.74 -13.46 -9.47
CA PHE A 148 -18.08 -14.05 -9.41
C PHE A 148 -18.87 -13.90 -10.72
N GLY A 149 -18.64 -12.82 -11.47
CA GLY A 149 -19.35 -12.53 -12.71
C GLY A 149 -18.69 -13.18 -13.92
N PHE A 150 -17.47 -12.75 -14.26
CA PHE A 150 -16.80 -13.17 -15.50
C PHE A 150 -16.19 -14.57 -15.41
N CYS A 151 -15.50 -14.89 -14.31
CA CYS A 151 -14.88 -16.19 -14.11
C CYS A 151 -15.85 -17.22 -13.51
N GLY A 152 -17.09 -16.82 -13.17
CA GLY A 152 -18.17 -17.72 -12.76
C GLY A 152 -17.92 -18.51 -11.48
N PHE A 153 -17.09 -18.00 -10.56
CA PHE A 153 -16.76 -18.70 -9.32
C PHE A 153 -18.00 -18.90 -8.43
N ARG A 154 -18.13 -20.08 -7.82
CA ARG A 154 -19.25 -20.46 -6.93
C ARG A 154 -18.70 -21.06 -5.63
N LEU A 155 -19.36 -20.73 -4.52
CA LEU A 155 -19.13 -21.35 -3.21
C LEU A 155 -20.09 -22.55 -3.05
N PRO A 156 -19.72 -23.62 -2.29
CA PRO A 156 -18.52 -23.77 -1.44
C PRO A 156 -17.25 -24.21 -2.19
N ILE A 157 -16.07 -23.98 -1.59
CA ILE A 157 -14.78 -24.37 -2.16
C ILE A 157 -14.60 -25.89 -2.04
N SER A 158 -14.03 -26.52 -3.07
CA SER A 158 -13.67 -27.94 -3.03
C SER A 158 -12.73 -28.25 -1.86
N SER A 159 -13.00 -29.33 -1.13
CA SER A 159 -12.25 -29.76 0.07
C SER A 159 -10.75 -30.00 -0.13
N ASP A 160 -10.30 -30.07 -1.39
CA ASP A 160 -8.91 -30.35 -1.74
C ASP A 160 -8.03 -29.09 -1.78
N CYS A 161 -8.59 -27.90 -1.58
CA CYS A 161 -7.84 -26.65 -1.60
C CYS A 161 -7.45 -26.14 -0.21
N SER A 162 -6.16 -25.85 -0.05
CA SER A 162 -5.57 -25.33 1.20
C SER A 162 -5.11 -23.88 1.12
N ASN A 163 -5.08 -23.28 -0.07
CA ASN A 163 -4.53 -21.94 -0.32
C ASN A 163 -5.42 -21.11 -1.25
N PHE A 164 -5.33 -19.77 -1.14
CA PHE A 164 -6.11 -18.82 -1.96
C PHE A 164 -5.90 -19.03 -3.48
N SER A 165 -4.67 -19.31 -3.90
CA SER A 165 -4.38 -19.63 -5.31
C SER A 165 -4.96 -20.97 -5.76
N CYS A 166 -5.17 -21.94 -4.87
CA CYS A 166 -5.86 -23.18 -5.26
C CYS A 166 -7.35 -22.93 -5.46
N ALA A 167 -7.95 -22.15 -4.55
CA ALA A 167 -9.39 -21.91 -4.55
C ALA A 167 -9.88 -20.98 -5.66
N THR A 168 -8.98 -20.24 -6.32
CA THR A 168 -9.36 -19.28 -7.36
C THR A 168 -9.16 -19.86 -8.76
N PRO A 169 -10.10 -19.64 -9.70
CA PRO A 169 -9.96 -20.14 -11.07
C PRO A 169 -8.82 -19.43 -11.80
N THR A 170 -8.19 -20.11 -12.75
CA THR A 170 -7.08 -19.57 -13.57
C THR A 170 -7.44 -18.25 -14.25
N CYS A 171 -8.69 -18.09 -14.67
CA CYS A 171 -9.24 -16.84 -15.20
C CYS A 171 -8.98 -15.64 -14.27
N TYR A 172 -9.28 -15.80 -12.98
CA TYR A 172 -9.10 -14.74 -11.99
C TYR A 172 -7.63 -14.53 -11.63
N GLN A 173 -6.82 -15.60 -11.62
CA GLN A 173 -5.39 -15.50 -11.40
C GLN A 173 -4.70 -14.70 -12.51
N ASN A 174 -5.08 -14.92 -13.77
CA ASN A 174 -4.59 -14.16 -14.92
C ASN A 174 -4.98 -12.68 -14.81
N TYR A 175 -6.20 -12.39 -14.38
CA TYR A 175 -6.64 -11.03 -14.10
C TYR A 175 -5.77 -10.36 -13.04
N LEU A 176 -5.59 -10.99 -11.87
CA LEU A 176 -4.76 -10.47 -10.79
C LEU A 176 -3.30 -10.26 -11.21
N ALA A 177 -2.76 -11.16 -12.03
CA ALA A 177 -1.42 -11.02 -12.57
C ALA A 177 -1.31 -9.81 -13.52
N ALA A 178 -2.29 -9.64 -14.41
CA ALA A 178 -2.35 -8.52 -15.34
C ALA A 178 -2.48 -7.18 -14.61
N THR A 179 -3.43 -7.04 -13.67
CA THR A 179 -3.59 -5.79 -12.91
C THR A 179 -2.36 -5.50 -12.05
N LYS A 180 -1.74 -6.53 -11.48
CA LYS A 180 -0.45 -6.41 -10.78
C LYS A 180 0.65 -5.81 -11.63
N ILE A 181 0.83 -6.31 -12.85
CA ILE A 181 1.84 -5.76 -13.77
C ILE A 181 1.52 -4.30 -14.08
N VAL A 182 0.26 -3.95 -14.31
CA VAL A 182 -0.16 -2.58 -14.62
C VAL A 182 0.16 -1.62 -13.47
N TYR A 183 -0.32 -1.84 -12.25
CA TYR A 183 -0.07 -0.88 -11.17
C TYR A 183 1.41 -0.86 -10.75
N ALA A 184 2.11 -1.99 -10.79
CA ALA A 184 3.52 -2.06 -10.38
C ALA A 184 4.43 -1.37 -11.40
N SER A 185 4.18 -1.56 -12.69
CA SER A 185 4.93 -0.88 -13.76
C SER A 185 4.69 0.62 -13.74
N LEU A 186 3.44 1.07 -13.58
CA LEU A 186 3.13 2.50 -13.44
C LEU A 186 3.86 3.10 -12.23
N ASN A 187 3.72 2.51 -11.04
CA ASN A 187 4.37 3.04 -9.84
C ASN A 187 5.90 3.09 -10.01
N SER A 188 6.50 2.02 -10.54
CA SER A 188 7.96 1.96 -10.77
C SER A 188 8.43 2.99 -11.80
N LEU A 189 7.70 3.16 -12.91
CA LEU A 189 8.03 4.12 -13.96
C LEU A 189 8.01 5.55 -13.40
N PHE A 190 6.91 5.95 -12.76
CA PHE A 190 6.78 7.31 -12.23
C PHE A 190 7.73 7.57 -11.06
N SER A 191 8.00 6.59 -10.19
CA SER A 191 9.04 6.71 -9.16
C SER A 191 10.43 6.89 -9.75
N THR A 192 10.74 6.24 -10.89
CA THR A 192 12.03 6.41 -11.59
C THR A 192 12.14 7.80 -12.21
N VAL A 193 11.09 8.28 -12.88
CA VAL A 193 11.02 9.64 -13.44
C VAL A 193 11.19 10.67 -12.33
N LEU A 194 10.50 10.49 -11.19
CA LEU A 194 10.62 11.36 -10.02
C LEU A 194 12.06 11.35 -9.47
N CYS A 195 12.68 10.17 -9.36
CA CYS A 195 14.06 10.02 -8.92
C CYS A 195 15.02 10.80 -9.81
N PHE A 196 14.93 10.61 -11.13
CA PHE A 196 15.77 11.32 -12.11
C PHE A 196 15.58 12.83 -12.02
N LYS A 197 14.34 13.30 -11.93
CA LYS A 197 14.04 14.74 -11.81
C LYS A 197 14.59 15.35 -10.52
N LEU A 198 14.54 14.62 -9.41
CA LEU A 198 15.11 15.07 -8.14
C LEU A 198 16.64 15.13 -8.18
N LEU A 199 17.29 14.15 -8.80
CA LEU A 199 18.74 14.16 -9.02
C LEU A 199 19.15 15.34 -9.90
N TRP A 200 18.38 15.60 -10.97
CA TRP A 200 18.57 16.76 -11.83
C TRP A 200 18.45 18.08 -11.06
N LEU A 201 17.40 18.25 -10.25
CA LEU A 201 17.21 19.45 -9.42
C LEU A 201 18.32 19.61 -8.37
N SER A 202 18.78 18.49 -7.78
CA SER A 202 19.89 18.48 -6.83
C SER A 202 21.20 18.91 -7.50
N TRP A 203 21.43 18.46 -8.74
CA TRP A 203 22.58 18.88 -9.54
C TRP A 203 22.54 20.38 -9.85
N GLN A 204 21.34 20.91 -10.09
CA GLN A 204 21.11 22.34 -10.32
C GLN A 204 21.09 23.18 -9.02
N HIS A 205 21.45 22.62 -7.87
CA HIS A 205 21.46 23.30 -6.55
C HIS A 205 20.16 24.05 -6.25
N THR A 206 19.02 23.58 -6.73
CA THR A 206 17.73 24.24 -6.55
C THR A 206 17.09 23.79 -5.23
N GLU A 207 16.84 24.72 -4.31
CA GLU A 207 16.17 24.41 -3.04
C GLU A 207 14.69 24.07 -3.27
N SER A 208 14.31 22.81 -3.02
CA SER A 208 12.90 22.39 -3.05
C SER A 208 12.23 22.57 -1.69
N PRO A 209 10.93 22.96 -1.62
CA PRO A 209 10.22 23.06 -0.36
C PRO A 209 10.23 21.75 0.43
N THR A 210 10.43 21.83 1.74
CA THR A 210 10.66 20.65 2.60
C THR A 210 9.51 19.66 2.60
N ASP A 211 8.26 20.11 2.45
CA ASP A 211 7.08 19.25 2.41
C ASP A 211 6.93 18.50 1.08
N LEU A 212 7.26 19.15 -0.05
CA LEU A 212 7.35 18.50 -1.36
C LEU A 212 8.44 17.41 -1.36
N ARG A 213 9.62 17.70 -0.79
CA ARG A 213 10.70 16.72 -0.66
C ARG A 213 10.30 15.49 0.16
N LYS A 214 9.55 15.65 1.25
CA LYS A 214 9.07 14.52 2.06
C LYS A 214 8.06 13.66 1.29
N ALA A 215 7.10 14.29 0.63
CA ALA A 215 6.10 13.58 -0.16
C ALA A 215 6.74 12.81 -1.33
N ASN A 216 7.77 13.38 -1.95
CA ASN A 216 8.53 12.72 -3.01
C ASN A 216 9.35 11.54 -2.47
N LEU A 217 10.00 11.69 -1.32
CA LEU A 217 10.73 10.59 -0.68
C LEU A 217 9.80 9.45 -0.25
N LEU A 218 8.58 9.76 0.21
CA LEU A 218 7.56 8.75 0.49
C LEU A 218 7.19 7.97 -0.77
N SER A 219 6.93 8.66 -1.89
CA SER A 219 6.61 8.01 -3.18
C SER A 219 7.78 7.21 -3.74
N LEU A 220 9.03 7.65 -3.53
CA LEU A 220 10.22 6.89 -3.92
C LEU A 220 10.39 5.61 -3.09
N THR A 221 10.20 5.72 -1.77
CA THR A 221 10.29 4.58 -0.85
C THR A 221 9.24 3.53 -1.19
N ASP A 222 8.04 3.97 -1.57
CA ASP A 222 6.96 3.08 -2.01
C ASP A 222 7.28 2.35 -3.31
N GLY A 223 7.78 3.06 -4.32
CA GLY A 223 8.20 2.43 -5.58
C GLY A 223 9.33 1.41 -5.34
N LEU A 224 10.32 1.76 -4.53
CA LEU A 224 11.44 0.88 -4.17
C LEU A 224 10.97 -0.35 -3.38
N SER A 225 10.07 -0.16 -2.41
CA SER A 225 9.50 -1.24 -1.60
C SER A 225 8.67 -2.19 -2.45
N THR A 226 7.82 -1.65 -3.34
CA THR A 226 7.02 -2.46 -4.29
C THR A 226 7.94 -3.28 -5.21
N LEU A 227 9.04 -2.70 -5.69
CA LEU A 227 9.99 -3.39 -6.56
C LEU A 227 10.74 -4.51 -5.82
N LEU A 228 11.28 -4.22 -4.63
CA LEU A 228 12.13 -5.16 -3.87
C LEU A 228 11.35 -6.23 -3.09
N PHE A 229 10.18 -5.89 -2.52
CA PHE A 229 9.44 -6.77 -1.62
C PHE A 229 8.20 -7.41 -2.24
N ASP A 230 7.80 -7.00 -3.46
CA ASP A 230 6.64 -7.57 -4.14
C ASP A 230 6.97 -8.06 -5.56
N LEU A 231 7.42 -7.18 -6.45
CA LEU A 231 7.64 -7.53 -7.86
C LEU A 231 8.78 -8.53 -8.03
N LEU A 232 9.97 -8.21 -7.52
CA LEU A 232 11.17 -9.05 -7.66
C LEU A 232 10.99 -10.43 -7.01
N PRO A 233 10.48 -10.56 -5.77
CA PRO A 233 10.14 -11.86 -5.21
C PRO A 233 9.15 -12.61 -6.10
N SER A 234 8.08 -11.96 -6.58
CA SER A 234 7.07 -12.67 -7.38
C SER A 234 7.61 -13.24 -8.70
N LEU A 235 8.56 -12.54 -9.34
CA LEU A 235 9.25 -13.06 -10.52
C LEU A 235 10.16 -14.24 -10.19
N LEU A 236 10.88 -14.20 -9.07
CA LEU A 236 11.76 -15.30 -8.62
C LEU A 236 10.98 -16.56 -8.24
N PHE A 237 9.81 -16.40 -7.59
CA PHE A 237 8.94 -17.53 -7.25
C PHE A 237 8.26 -18.12 -8.49
N ASN A 238 7.78 -17.27 -9.41
CA ASN A 238 7.09 -17.74 -10.62
C ASN A 238 8.06 -18.40 -11.63
N SER A 239 9.34 -18.02 -11.61
CA SER A 239 10.40 -18.66 -12.40
C SER A 239 10.92 -19.98 -11.79
N GLY A 240 10.40 -20.40 -10.63
CA GLY A 240 10.78 -21.66 -9.98
C GLY A 240 12.16 -21.67 -9.32
N ILE A 241 12.83 -20.51 -9.23
CA ILE A 241 14.19 -20.40 -8.66
C ILE A 241 14.17 -20.64 -7.14
N ILE A 242 13.07 -20.29 -6.46
CA ILE A 242 12.90 -20.44 -5.01
C ILE A 242 11.67 -21.31 -4.74
N ASN A 243 11.88 -22.51 -4.21
CA ASN A 243 10.82 -23.48 -3.93
C ASN A 243 10.64 -23.69 -2.42
N ILE A 244 10.40 -22.60 -1.69
CA ILE A 244 10.15 -22.65 -0.25
C ILE A 244 8.63 -22.77 -0.03
N LYS A 245 8.20 -23.87 0.61
CA LYS A 245 6.80 -24.07 1.01
C LYS A 245 6.48 -23.16 2.21
N GLY A 246 5.52 -22.24 2.05
CA GLY A 246 5.01 -21.39 3.12
C GLY A 246 4.64 -19.98 2.66
N PRO A 247 4.14 -19.12 3.57
CA PRO A 247 3.62 -17.79 3.24
C PRO A 247 4.73 -16.76 2.98
N VAL A 248 5.85 -17.16 2.36
CA VAL A 248 7.05 -16.31 2.18
C VAL A 248 6.71 -15.00 1.48
N MET A 249 5.90 -15.06 0.41
CA MET A 249 5.46 -13.89 -0.33
C MET A 249 4.65 -12.92 0.55
N GLY A 250 3.78 -13.46 1.39
CA GLY A 250 3.02 -12.68 2.36
C GLY A 250 3.93 -11.98 3.35
N VAL A 251 4.89 -12.70 3.94
CA VAL A 251 5.84 -12.14 4.92
C VAL A 251 6.69 -11.03 4.29
N LEU A 252 7.28 -11.26 3.11
CA LEU A 252 8.10 -10.26 2.42
C LEU A 252 7.33 -8.98 2.12
N ARG A 253 6.10 -9.10 1.63
CA ARG A 253 5.21 -7.95 1.39
C ARG A 253 4.95 -7.16 2.67
N GLN A 254 4.65 -7.85 3.78
CA GLN A 254 4.40 -7.17 5.06
C GLN A 254 5.66 -6.51 5.62
N MET A 255 6.85 -7.09 5.38
CA MET A 255 8.11 -6.43 5.73
C MET A 255 8.29 -5.11 4.97
N GLY A 256 8.08 -5.10 3.65
CA GLY A 256 8.15 -3.88 2.85
C GLY A 256 7.20 -2.79 3.36
N ARG A 257 5.96 -3.18 3.68
CA ARG A 257 4.96 -2.25 4.23
C ARG A 257 5.31 -1.75 5.64
N ALA A 258 5.90 -2.58 6.49
CA ALA A 258 6.39 -2.14 7.80
C ALA A 258 7.53 -1.12 7.65
N VAL A 259 8.44 -1.33 6.69
CA VAL A 259 9.51 -0.37 6.36
C VAL A 259 8.93 0.97 5.89
N GLU A 260 7.95 0.96 4.98
CA GLU A 260 7.27 2.16 4.51
C GLU A 260 6.59 2.93 5.66
N ALA A 261 5.86 2.23 6.53
CA ALA A 261 5.20 2.83 7.69
C ALA A 261 6.22 3.46 8.65
N ALA A 262 7.36 2.80 8.88
CA ALA A 262 8.44 3.33 9.70
C ALA A 262 9.08 4.58 9.08
N VAL A 263 9.31 4.59 7.76
CA VAL A 263 9.80 5.76 7.01
C VAL A 263 8.80 6.91 7.11
N MET A 264 7.50 6.63 6.98
CA MET A 264 6.44 7.62 7.11
C MET A 264 6.41 8.27 8.51
N VAL A 265 6.51 7.47 9.58
CA VAL A 265 6.63 8.01 10.94
C VAL A 265 7.85 8.92 11.08
N ARG A 266 9.01 8.53 10.55
CA ARG A 266 10.24 9.34 10.62
C ARG A 266 10.09 10.66 9.86
N LEU A 267 9.52 10.63 8.66
CA LEU A 267 9.33 11.82 7.83
C LEU A 267 8.29 12.78 8.41
N MET A 268 7.18 12.26 8.92
CA MET A 268 6.15 13.08 9.54
C MET A 268 6.56 13.63 10.92
N LYS A 269 7.46 12.98 11.66
CA LYS A 269 8.03 13.53 12.92
C LYS A 269 8.87 14.79 12.67
N LYS A 270 9.62 14.85 11.56
CA LYS A 270 10.46 16.00 11.20
C LYS A 270 9.65 17.27 10.92
N THR A 271 8.36 17.17 10.59
CA THR A 271 7.46 18.32 10.37
C THR A 271 7.15 19.13 11.63
N LYS A 272 7.47 18.62 12.84
CA LYS A 272 7.21 19.36 14.09
C LYS A 272 8.20 20.48 14.45
N ARG A 273 9.24 20.75 13.65
CA ARG A 273 10.03 21.99 13.81
C ARG A 273 9.61 23.03 12.76
N VAL A 274 8.71 23.91 13.22
CA VAL A 274 8.47 25.31 12.81
C VAL A 274 7.94 25.57 11.39
N ALA A 275 6.68 26.01 11.34
CA ALA A 275 6.26 27.12 10.46
C ALA A 275 5.18 27.93 11.20
N HIS A 276 5.56 28.58 12.30
CA HIS A 276 4.94 29.86 12.65
C HIS A 276 5.65 30.90 11.77
N VAL A 277 5.28 30.97 10.50
CA VAL A 277 5.53 32.20 9.76
C VAL A 277 4.51 33.17 10.34
N ARG A 278 4.96 33.96 11.33
CA ARG A 278 4.28 35.20 11.69
C ARG A 278 4.19 35.98 10.38
N LEU A 279 2.98 36.19 9.89
CA LEU A 279 2.70 37.36 9.08
C LEU A 279 3.00 38.57 9.98
N SER A 280 4.26 38.99 10.01
CA SER A 280 4.63 40.32 10.47
C SER A 280 4.27 41.26 9.33
N ALA A 281 2.96 41.49 9.17
CA ALA A 281 2.49 42.70 8.52
C ALA A 281 2.94 43.84 9.43
N SER A 282 4.10 44.42 9.10
CA SER A 282 4.59 45.65 9.71
C SER A 282 3.58 46.76 9.39
N ASN A 283 2.68 47.01 10.32
CA ASN A 283 1.93 48.25 10.38
C ASN A 283 2.70 49.21 11.30
N ARG A 284 3.40 50.16 10.67
CA ARG A 284 3.90 51.48 11.17
C ARG A 284 4.63 52.07 9.95
N GLN A 285 4.22 53.20 9.38
CA GLN A 285 3.81 54.44 10.03
C GLN A 285 2.60 55.08 9.34
N ASN A 286 1.58 55.41 10.14
CA ASN A 286 0.91 56.70 10.01
C ASN A 286 1.68 57.68 10.91
N VAL A 287 1.83 58.94 10.50
CA VAL A 287 1.62 60.18 11.28
C VAL A 287 2.33 61.37 10.60
N HIS A 288 1.53 62.40 10.34
CA HIS A 288 1.79 63.78 9.86
C HIS A 288 1.95 64.01 8.36
#